data_AF-A0A2A3XQI1-F1
#
_entry.id   AF-A0A2A3XQI1-F1
#
_cell.length_a   1.000
_cell.length_b   1.000
_cell.length_c   1.000
_cell.angle_alpha   90.00
_cell.angle_beta   90.00
_cell.angle_gamma   90.00
#
_symmetry.space_group_name_H-M   'P 1'
#
loop_
_entity.id
_entity.type
_entity.pdbx_description
1 polymer ?
#
loop_
_entity_poly.entity_id
_entity_poly.type
_entity_poly.pdbx_seq_one_letter_code
_entity_poly.pdbx_strand_id
1 'polypeptide(L)'
;MPRCTLLFVIEGELLRESIRASCELADEYQRLMPQVMEVSKSEIFAVGEAPRIQRRMRLPHPLDDCSSAATSAGPIHALWSPAGWWTPGDCPPAPPDSNGATAWQWAHYGTVMKASRDAHLILWDLYIRHVGNELAA
;
A
#
# COMPACT_ATOMS: atom_id res chain seq x y z
N MET A 1 3.16 9.06 16.15
CA MET A 1 2.85 7.62 16.06
C MET A 1 3.26 7.14 14.69
N PRO A 2 3.92 5.97 14.57
CA PRO A 2 4.25 5.40 13.28
C PRO A 2 2.96 5.17 12.47
N ARG A 3 3.00 5.58 11.20
CA ARG A 3 1.91 5.46 10.26
C ARG A 3 2.24 4.40 9.23
N CYS A 4 1.35 3.44 9.05
CA CYS A 4 1.44 2.41 8.04
C CYS A 4 0.36 2.66 6.98
N THR A 5 0.80 3.11 5.81
CA THR A 5 -0.05 3.33 4.64
C THR A 5 -0.22 2.04 3.84
N LEU A 6 -1.45 1.67 3.54
CA LEU A 6 -1.82 0.57 2.64
C LEU A 6 -2.39 1.14 1.34
N LEU A 7 -2.13 0.47 0.23
CA LEU A 7 -2.80 0.74 -1.05
C LEU A 7 -3.64 -0.47 -1.47
N PHE A 8 -4.92 -0.26 -1.75
CA PHE A 8 -5.80 -1.29 -2.29
C PHE A 8 -6.17 -0.94 -3.73
N VAL A 9 -6.04 -1.91 -4.62
CA VAL A 9 -6.51 -1.84 -6.00
C VAL A 9 -7.68 -2.80 -6.14
N ILE A 10 -8.90 -2.26 -6.15
CA ILE A 10 -10.15 -3.04 -6.17
C ILE A 10 -10.81 -2.85 -7.53
N GLU A 11 -11.08 -3.95 -8.23
CA GLU A 11 -11.56 -3.97 -9.63
C GLU A 11 -13.00 -4.48 -9.71
N GLY A 12 -13.77 -4.06 -10.72
CA GLY A 12 -15.08 -4.64 -11.04
C GLY A 12 -16.25 -4.26 -10.13
N GLU A 13 -16.02 -3.46 -9.09
CA GLU A 13 -17.02 -3.13 -8.06
C GLU A 13 -17.46 -1.66 -8.15
N LEU A 14 -18.67 -1.35 -7.66
CA LEU A 14 -19.05 0.06 -7.47
C LEU A 14 -18.22 0.68 -6.33
N LEU A 15 -18.02 1.99 -6.36
CA LEU A 15 -17.21 2.69 -5.34
C LEU A 15 -17.64 2.36 -3.89
N ARG A 16 -18.95 2.25 -3.64
CA ARG A 16 -19.48 1.90 -2.31
C ARG A 16 -19.04 0.51 -1.86
N GLU A 17 -19.03 -0.46 -2.78
CA GLU A 17 -18.60 -1.83 -2.53
C GLU A 17 -17.09 -1.90 -2.37
N SER A 18 -16.32 -1.15 -3.17
CA SER A 18 -14.87 -1.02 -2.99
C SER A 18 -14.50 -0.43 -1.64
N ILE A 19 -15.22 0.59 -1.17
CA ILE A 19 -15.02 1.16 0.18
C ILE A 19 -15.29 0.10 1.25
N ARG A 20 -16.38 -0.66 1.14
CA ARG A 20 -16.68 -1.74 2.10
C ARG A 20 -15.59 -2.81 2.10
N ALA A 21 -15.18 -3.28 0.93
CA ALA A 21 -14.11 -4.26 0.78
C ALA A 21 -12.78 -3.73 1.35
N SER A 22 -12.48 -2.44 1.18
CA SER A 22 -11.27 -1.84 1.77
C SER A 22 -11.27 -1.87 3.30
N CYS A 23 -12.42 -1.75 3.96
CA CYS A 23 -12.50 -1.93 5.41
C CYS A 23 -12.12 -3.36 5.82
N GLU A 24 -12.66 -4.36 5.11
CA GLU A 24 -12.41 -5.78 5.37
C GLU A 24 -10.93 -6.13 5.13
N LEU A 25 -10.31 -5.58 4.09
CA LEU A 25 -8.88 -5.71 3.79
C LEU A 25 -7.99 -5.04 4.84
N ALA A 26 -8.37 -3.84 5.30
CA ALA A 26 -7.64 -3.17 6.37
C ALA A 26 -7.67 -3.99 7.67
N ASP A 27 -8.80 -4.59 8.00
CA ASP A 27 -8.92 -5.48 9.16
C ASP A 27 -8.17 -6.80 8.97
N GLU A 28 -8.14 -7.34 7.75
CA GLU A 28 -7.32 -8.49 7.40
C GLU A 28 -5.83 -8.20 7.62
N TYR A 29 -5.33 -7.10 7.10
CA TYR A 29 -3.94 -6.71 7.28
C TYR A 29 -3.57 -6.51 8.75
N GLN A 30 -4.47 -5.92 9.54
CA GLN A 30 -4.28 -5.79 10.99
C GLN A 30 -4.09 -7.15 11.68
N ARG A 31 -4.83 -8.19 11.27
CA ARG A 31 -4.68 -9.55 11.82
C ARG A 31 -3.33 -10.20 11.46
N LEU A 32 -2.67 -9.74 10.40
CA LEU A 32 -1.35 -10.21 9.98
C LEU A 32 -0.21 -9.49 10.73
N MET A 33 -0.50 -8.39 11.43
CA MET A 33 0.53 -7.65 12.16
C MET A 33 1.08 -8.46 13.36
N PRO A 34 2.36 -8.27 13.72
CA PRO A 34 2.91 -8.87 14.93
C PRO A 34 2.11 -8.49 16.17
N GLN A 35 1.93 -9.42 17.11
CA GLN A 35 1.15 -9.21 18.35
C GLN A 35 1.67 -8.08 19.24
N VAL A 36 2.92 -7.64 19.04
CA VAL A 36 3.52 -6.50 19.76
C VAL A 36 3.10 -5.14 19.20
N MET A 37 2.29 -5.12 18.13
CA MET A 37 1.81 -3.90 17.47
C MET A 37 0.30 -3.77 17.69
N GLU A 38 -0.14 -2.57 18.04
CA GLU A 38 -1.57 -2.25 18.17
C GLU A 38 -1.95 -1.10 17.24
N VAL A 39 -3.06 -1.26 16.53
CA VAL A 39 -3.64 -0.22 15.69
C VAL A 39 -4.61 0.60 16.52
N SER A 40 -4.20 1.84 16.79
CA SER A 40 -4.98 2.81 17.59
C SER A 40 -6.04 3.55 16.77
N LYS A 41 -5.82 3.68 15.46
CA LYS A 41 -6.74 4.33 14.52
C LYS A 41 -6.51 3.74 13.11
N SER A 42 -7.60 3.62 12.37
CA SER A 42 -7.66 3.06 11.02
C SER A 42 -8.61 3.94 10.19
N GLU A 43 -8.12 4.54 9.10
CA GLU A 43 -8.95 5.43 8.27
C GLU A 43 -8.58 5.43 6.79
N ILE A 44 -9.57 5.71 5.93
CA ILE A 44 -9.33 6.00 4.51
C ILE A 44 -8.67 7.37 4.41
N PHE A 45 -7.49 7.40 3.80
CA PHE A 45 -6.76 8.64 3.53
C PHE A 45 -7.18 9.26 2.20
N ALA A 46 -7.30 8.45 1.15
CA ALA A 46 -7.66 8.93 -0.19
C ALA A 46 -8.30 7.84 -1.05
N VAL A 47 -9.11 8.27 -2.03
CA VAL A 47 -9.68 7.38 -3.05
C VAL A 47 -9.52 8.02 -4.42
N GLY A 48 -9.17 7.21 -5.42
CA GLY A 48 -9.08 7.66 -6.81
C GLY A 48 -9.37 6.54 -7.80
N GLU A 49 -9.91 6.89 -8.96
CA GLU A 49 -10.12 5.95 -10.07
C GLU A 49 -8.80 5.72 -10.82
N ALA A 50 -8.53 4.47 -11.21
CA ALA A 50 -7.32 4.06 -11.94
C ALA A 50 -6.96 4.99 -13.11
N PRO A 51 -7.86 5.29 -14.07
CA PRO A 51 -7.50 6.11 -15.23
C PRO A 51 -7.00 7.50 -14.89
N ARG A 52 -7.49 8.10 -13.79
CA ARG A 52 -7.05 9.44 -13.35
C ARG A 52 -5.66 9.37 -12.71
N ILE A 53 -5.41 8.34 -11.91
CA ILE A 53 -4.11 8.14 -11.25
C ILE A 53 -3.03 7.76 -12.27
N GLN A 54 -3.33 6.81 -13.17
CA GLN A 54 -2.42 6.35 -14.22
C GLN A 54 -1.91 7.49 -15.11
N ARG A 55 -2.77 8.47 -15.45
CA ARG A 55 -2.38 9.65 -16.24
C ARG A 55 -1.36 10.56 -15.56
N ARG A 56 -1.28 10.52 -14.23
CA ARG A 56 -0.36 11.32 -13.42
C ARG A 56 0.85 10.52 -12.96
N MET A 57 0.80 9.21 -13.11
CA MET A 57 1.87 8.32 -12.71
C MET A 57 3.09 8.54 -13.62
N ARG A 58 4.26 8.63 -12.98
CA ARG A 58 5.55 8.71 -13.68
C ARG A 58 6.29 7.40 -13.50
N LEU A 59 7.19 7.09 -14.43
CA LEU A 59 8.10 5.98 -14.27
C LEU A 59 8.86 6.13 -12.93
N PRO A 60 9.08 5.01 -12.21
CA PRO A 60 9.89 5.02 -11.00
C PRO A 60 11.26 5.63 -11.25
N HIS A 61 11.83 6.29 -10.26
CA HIS A 61 13.20 6.76 -10.25
C HIS A 61 13.75 6.62 -8.83
N PRO A 62 15.09 6.55 -8.65
CA PRO A 62 15.68 6.58 -7.32
C PRO A 62 15.15 7.76 -6.49
N LEU A 63 14.88 7.51 -5.22
CA LEU A 63 14.43 8.52 -4.25
C LEU A 63 15.51 8.70 -3.18
N ASP A 64 15.59 9.90 -2.61
CA ASP A 64 16.46 10.16 -1.46
C ASP A 64 15.95 9.46 -0.18
N ASP A 65 14.64 9.17 -0.14
CA ASP A 65 14.01 8.37 0.91
C ASP A 65 14.50 6.93 0.84
N CYS A 66 15.32 6.55 1.83
CA CYS A 66 15.93 5.24 1.96
C CYS A 66 15.02 4.22 2.66
N SER A 67 13.77 4.57 3.01
CA SER A 67 12.83 3.63 3.60
C SER A 67 12.43 2.55 2.59
N SER A 68 12.25 1.31 3.06
CA SER A 68 11.79 0.21 2.22
C SER A 68 10.39 0.45 1.64
N ALA A 69 9.58 1.27 2.30
CA ALA A 69 8.23 1.65 1.89
C ALA A 69 8.21 2.80 0.87
N ALA A 70 9.35 3.39 0.52
CA ALA A 70 9.40 4.58 -0.33
C ALA A 70 8.79 4.32 -1.72
N THR A 71 7.84 5.16 -2.12
CA THR A 71 7.31 5.23 -3.49
C THR A 71 7.21 6.68 -3.96
N SER A 72 7.00 6.89 -5.27
CA SER A 72 6.76 8.23 -5.83
C SER A 72 5.48 8.90 -5.32
N ALA A 73 4.56 8.13 -4.74
CA ALA A 73 3.34 8.62 -4.10
C ALA A 73 3.50 8.86 -2.59
N GLY A 74 4.72 8.73 -2.07
CA GLY A 74 5.01 8.68 -0.63
C GLY A 74 5.11 7.24 -0.10
N PRO A 75 5.33 7.05 1.21
CA PRO A 75 5.50 5.72 1.79
C PRO A 75 4.24 4.86 1.66
N ILE A 76 4.38 3.67 1.08
CA ILE A 76 3.36 2.61 1.00
C ILE A 76 3.99 1.33 1.58
N HIS A 77 3.39 0.80 2.63
CA HIS A 77 3.97 -0.28 3.43
C HIS A 77 3.47 -1.66 3.00
N ALA A 78 2.26 -1.71 2.44
CA ALA A 78 1.73 -2.88 1.77
C ALA A 78 0.74 -2.49 0.70
N LEU A 79 0.57 -3.39 -0.27
CA LEU A 79 -0.32 -3.24 -1.40
C LEU A 79 -1.19 -4.48 -1.50
N TRP A 80 -2.49 -4.32 -1.73
CA TRP A 80 -3.38 -5.39 -2.13
C TRP A 80 -3.85 -5.17 -3.58
N SER A 81 -3.86 -6.26 -4.35
CA SER A 81 -4.40 -6.31 -5.71
C SER A 81 -5.13 -7.65 -5.93
N PRO A 82 -5.76 -7.88 -7.10
CA PRO A 82 -6.33 -9.19 -7.42
C PRO A 82 -5.34 -10.37 -7.36
N ALA A 83 -4.03 -10.09 -7.43
CA ALA A 83 -2.99 -11.10 -7.27
C ALA A 83 -2.60 -11.38 -5.80
N GLY A 84 -3.20 -10.65 -4.85
CA GLY A 84 -2.96 -10.77 -3.41
C GLY A 84 -2.18 -9.60 -2.81
N TRP A 85 -1.68 -9.85 -1.60
CA TRP A 85 -0.86 -8.91 -0.84
C TRP A 85 0.59 -8.90 -1.32
N TRP A 86 1.16 -7.70 -1.33
CA TRP A 86 2.60 -7.49 -1.46
C TRP A 86 3.09 -6.49 -0.41
N THR A 87 4.34 -6.67 -0.04
CA THR A 87 5.14 -5.83 0.85
C THR A 87 6.50 -5.57 0.19
N PRO A 88 7.26 -4.56 0.66
CA PRO A 88 8.62 -4.35 0.15
C PRO A 88 9.53 -5.59 0.22
N GLY A 89 9.26 -6.52 1.14
CA GLY A 89 10.08 -7.73 1.36
C GLY A 89 9.72 -8.93 0.46
N ASP A 90 8.52 -8.95 -0.14
CA ASP A 90 8.02 -10.08 -0.94
C ASP A 90 7.61 -9.70 -2.37
N CYS A 91 7.83 -8.44 -2.75
CA CYS A 91 7.41 -7.94 -4.05
C CYS A 91 8.23 -8.52 -5.22
N PRO A 92 7.67 -8.52 -6.44
CA PRO A 92 8.40 -8.92 -7.64
C PRO A 92 9.69 -8.10 -7.82
N PRO A 93 10.75 -8.70 -8.40
CA PRO A 93 11.98 -7.97 -8.66
C PRO A 93 11.75 -6.83 -9.65
N ALA A 94 12.61 -5.81 -9.56
CA ALA A 94 12.67 -4.75 -10.56
C ALA A 94 12.93 -5.34 -11.97
N PRO A 95 12.42 -4.70 -13.03
CA PRO A 95 12.67 -5.15 -14.39
C PRO A 95 14.18 -5.07 -14.74
N PRO A 96 14.68 -5.87 -15.70
CA PRO A 96 16.10 -5.93 -16.03
C PRO A 96 16.70 -4.59 -16.50
N ASP A 97 15.87 -3.73 -17.08
CA ASP A 97 16.21 -2.40 -17.58
C ASP A 97 15.93 -1.28 -16.55
N SER A 98 15.85 -1.63 -15.26
CA SER A 98 15.62 -0.67 -14.19
C SER A 98 16.64 0.48 -14.18
N ASN A 99 16.14 1.68 -13.93
CA ASN A 99 16.91 2.93 -13.85
C ASN A 99 17.45 3.23 -12.44
N GLY A 100 17.62 2.20 -11.61
CA GLY A 100 18.06 2.32 -10.22
C GLY A 100 16.94 2.50 -9.20
N ALA A 101 15.67 2.60 -9.63
CA ALA A 101 14.54 2.51 -8.71
C ALA A 101 14.45 1.11 -8.07
N THR A 102 13.96 1.05 -6.83
CA THR A 102 13.85 -0.20 -6.08
C THR A 102 12.77 -1.12 -6.67
N ALA A 103 12.87 -2.41 -6.37
CA ALA A 103 11.84 -3.40 -6.73
C ALA A 103 10.44 -2.97 -6.24
N TRP A 104 10.35 -2.41 -5.03
CA TRP A 104 9.08 -1.93 -4.47
C TRP A 104 8.48 -0.76 -5.25
N GLN A 105 9.29 0.20 -5.68
CA GLN A 105 8.81 1.30 -6.51
C GLN A 105 8.26 0.80 -7.85
N TRP A 106 8.91 -0.20 -8.45
CA TRP A 106 8.44 -0.87 -9.66
C TRP A 106 7.19 -1.71 -9.44
N ALA A 107 7.09 -2.42 -8.31
CA ALA A 107 5.91 -3.18 -7.94
C ALA A 107 4.69 -2.25 -7.82
N HIS A 108 4.81 -1.17 -7.04
CA HIS A 108 3.77 -0.15 -6.92
C HIS A 108 3.37 0.44 -8.28
N TYR A 109 4.34 0.89 -9.08
CA TYR A 109 4.07 1.42 -10.41
C TYR A 109 3.36 0.40 -11.30
N GLY A 110 3.86 -0.84 -11.33
CA GLY A 110 3.31 -1.92 -12.12
C GLY A 110 1.88 -2.25 -11.72
N THR A 111 1.57 -2.32 -10.43
CA THR A 111 0.21 -2.55 -9.95
C THR A 111 -0.73 -1.44 -10.42
N VAL A 112 -0.37 -0.18 -10.19
CA VAL A 112 -1.24 0.95 -10.57
C VAL A 112 -1.44 1.02 -12.08
N MET A 113 -0.40 0.79 -12.87
CA MET A 113 -0.47 0.87 -14.34
C MET A 113 -1.18 -0.34 -14.97
N LYS A 114 -1.25 -1.48 -14.28
CA LYS A 114 -1.97 -2.68 -14.74
C LYS A 114 -3.40 -2.76 -14.23
N ALA A 115 -3.77 -1.93 -13.25
CA ALA A 115 -5.12 -1.87 -12.72
C ALA A 115 -6.15 -1.67 -13.84
N SER A 116 -7.27 -2.38 -13.74
CA SER A 116 -8.39 -2.24 -14.68
C SER A 116 -8.91 -0.80 -14.74
N ARG A 117 -9.57 -0.44 -15.85
CA ARG A 117 -10.04 0.95 -16.06
C ARG A 117 -11.15 1.38 -15.09
N ASP A 118 -11.87 0.42 -14.55
CA ASP A 118 -12.91 0.57 -13.54
C ASP A 118 -12.39 0.38 -12.11
N ALA A 119 -11.07 0.17 -11.93
CA ALA A 119 -10.51 -0.02 -10.61
C ALA A 119 -10.57 1.25 -9.74
N HIS A 120 -10.85 1.05 -8.46
CA HIS A 120 -10.69 2.04 -7.41
C HIS A 120 -9.38 1.79 -6.66
N LEU A 121 -8.56 2.83 -6.58
CA LEU A 121 -7.34 2.87 -5.77
C LEU A 121 -7.66 3.57 -4.46
N ILE A 122 -7.51 2.85 -3.35
CA ILE A 122 -7.87 3.33 -2.01
C ILE A 122 -6.61 3.31 -1.15
N LEU A 123 -6.25 4.47 -0.60
CA LEU A 123 -5.20 4.58 0.41
C LEU A 123 -5.82 4.52 1.80
N TRP A 124 -5.21 3.70 2.64
CA TRP A 124 -5.64 3.48 4.01
C TRP A 124 -4.49 3.75 4.97
N ASP A 125 -4.71 4.55 6.00
CA ASP A 125 -3.71 4.86 7.02
C ASP A 125 -4.04 4.12 8.32
N LEU A 126 -3.07 3.32 8.79
CA LEU A 126 -3.09 2.66 10.10
C LEU A 126 -2.11 3.37 11.04
N TYR A 127 -2.59 3.81 12.19
CA TYR A 127 -1.76 4.46 13.21
C TYR A 127 -1.39 3.45 14.28
N ILE A 128 -0.12 3.05 14.29
CA ILE A 128 0.35 1.92 15.07
C ILE A 128 1.07 2.42 16.32
N ARG A 129 1.01 1.63 17.40
CA ARG A 129 1.87 1.76 18.58
C ARG A 129 2.46 0.41 18.96
N HIS A 130 3.68 0.42 19.47
CA HIS A 130 4.32 -0.77 20.02
C HIS A 130 3.81 -0.98 21.46
N VAL A 131 3.38 -2.20 21.78
CA VAL A 131 2.80 -2.54 23.10
C VAL A 131 3.80 -3.35 23.96
N GLY A 132 5.00 -3.66 23.45
CA GLY A 132 6.03 -4.36 24.21
C GLY A 132 7.02 -3.43 24.94
N ASN A 133 6.70 -3.05 26.19
CA ASN A 133 7.60 -3.02 27.37
C ASN A 133 6.92 -2.38 28.61
N GLU A 134 5.85 -2.99 29.14
CA GLU A 134 5.32 -2.65 30.48
C GLU A 134 5.46 -3.79 31.51
N LEU A 135 6.25 -4.83 31.23
CA LEU A 135 6.47 -5.97 32.15
C LEU A 135 7.93 -6.11 32.63
N ALA A 136 8.66 -5.01 32.73
CA ALA A 136 9.96 -4.98 33.40
C ALA A 136 10.15 -3.66 34.17
N ALA A 137 9.45 -3.53 35.29
CA ALA A 137 9.78 -2.59 36.37
C ALA A 137 9.46 -3.26 37.71
#